data_AF-A0A1C3NRZ9-F1
#
_entry.id   AF-A0A1C3NRZ9-F1
#
_cell.length_a   1.000
_cell.length_b   1.000
_cell.length_c   1.000
_cell.angle_alpha   90.00
_cell.angle_beta   90.00
_cell.angle_gamma   90.00
#
_symmetry.space_group_name_H-M   'P 1'
#
loop_
_entity.id
_entity.type
_entity.pdbx_description
1 polymer ?
#
loop_
_entity_poly.entity_id
_entity_poly.type
_entity_poly.pdbx_seq_one_letter_code
_entity_poly.pdbx_strand_id
1 'polypeptide(L)'
;MASVTLELGGKSPLIVDETSNFGDAIQQMGIGKSFNGRQVCISPDYVLVPNSRRDEFVAQLSDFYRQMFYVDGVYQPARSSRIINERGFQRLQGYLTDAKARGAKVAFGRGY
;
A
#
# COMPACT_ATOMS: atom_id res chain seq x y z
N MET A 1 -28.95 -15.64 25.52
CA MET A 1 -27.73 -15.24 24.78
C MET A 1 -28.16 -14.30 23.67
N ALA A 2 -27.45 -13.18 23.48
CA ALA A 2 -27.70 -12.25 22.37
C ALA A 2 -26.82 -12.63 21.17
N SER A 3 -27.31 -12.40 19.96
CA SER A 3 -26.52 -12.52 18.73
C SER A 3 -25.50 -11.38 18.63
N VAL A 4 -24.32 -11.67 18.09
CA VAL A 4 -23.27 -10.66 17.81
C VAL A 4 -22.85 -10.74 16.35
N THR A 5 -22.57 -9.57 15.76
CA THR A 5 -21.95 -9.41 14.45
C THR A 5 -20.68 -8.58 14.62
N LEU A 6 -19.55 -9.05 14.09
CA LEU A 6 -18.25 -8.40 14.19
C LEU A 6 -17.66 -8.15 12.80
N GLU A 7 -17.27 -6.91 12.54
CA GLU A 7 -16.48 -6.52 11.37
C GLU A 7 -15.05 -6.22 11.83
N LEU A 8 -14.11 -7.09 11.45
CA LEU A 8 -12.72 -7.02 11.87
C LEU A 8 -11.82 -6.60 10.70
N GLY A 9 -10.53 -6.42 10.99
CA GLY A 9 -9.55 -6.12 9.94
C GLY A 9 -9.35 -7.31 8.99
N GLY A 10 -9.01 -7.01 7.74
CA GLY A 10 -8.57 -8.00 6.75
C GLY A 10 -7.12 -7.81 6.36
N LYS A 11 -6.57 -8.82 5.65
CA LYS A 11 -5.37 -8.66 4.83
C LYS A 11 -5.77 -8.87 3.38
N SER A 12 -6.27 -7.81 2.74
CA SER A 12 -7.01 -7.95 1.48
C SER A 12 -6.06 -8.13 0.29
N PRO A 13 -6.26 -9.13 -0.58
CA PRO A 13 -5.49 -9.27 -1.82
C PRO A 13 -6.00 -8.33 -2.91
N LEU A 14 -5.10 -7.93 -3.80
CA LEU A 14 -5.40 -7.59 -5.19
C LEU A 14 -4.75 -8.66 -6.08
N ILE A 15 -5.54 -9.37 -6.89
CA ILE A 15 -5.04 -10.41 -7.79
C ILE A 15 -5.12 -9.86 -9.22
N VAL A 16 -3.97 -9.84 -9.89
CA VAL A 16 -3.83 -9.40 -11.28
C VAL A 16 -3.41 -10.61 -12.09
N ASP A 17 -4.20 -10.98 -13.08
CA ASP A 17 -3.86 -12.06 -14.00
C ASP A 17 -3.31 -11.51 -15.33
N GLU A 18 -2.99 -12.40 -16.27
CA GLU A 18 -2.43 -12.02 -17.57
C GLU A 18 -3.41 -11.28 -18.47
N THR A 19 -4.72 -11.40 -18.23
CA THR A 19 -5.77 -10.74 -19.02
C THR A 19 -6.15 -9.36 -18.47
N SER A 20 -5.64 -9.03 -17.28
CA SER A 20 -5.96 -7.80 -16.57
C SER A 20 -5.34 -6.56 -17.21
N ASN A 21 -6.09 -5.46 -17.24
CA ASN A 21 -5.52 -4.15 -17.57
C ASN A 21 -4.59 -3.68 -16.45
N PHE A 22 -3.30 -3.57 -16.76
CA PHE A 22 -2.28 -3.21 -15.78
C PHE A 22 -2.43 -1.77 -15.25
N GLY A 23 -2.83 -0.82 -16.10
CA GLY A 23 -3.04 0.56 -15.69
C GLY A 23 -4.13 0.67 -14.64
N ASP A 24 -5.26 -0.02 -14.86
CA ASP A 24 -6.37 -0.06 -13.91
C ASP A 24 -5.93 -0.70 -12.59
N ALA A 25 -5.20 -1.82 -12.65
CA ALA A 25 -4.69 -2.50 -11.45
C ALA A 25 -3.74 -1.60 -10.63
N ILE A 26 -2.85 -0.86 -11.29
CA ILE A 26 -1.94 0.10 -10.66
C ILE A 26 -2.73 1.23 -10.00
N GLN A 27 -3.72 1.80 -10.69
CA GLN A 27 -4.55 2.88 -10.15
C GLN A 27 -5.38 2.41 -8.95
N GLN A 28 -6.03 1.25 -9.04
CA GLN A 28 -6.82 0.66 -7.96
C GLN A 28 -5.94 0.35 -6.73
N MET A 29 -4.78 -0.27 -6.95
CA MET A 29 -3.81 -0.52 -5.86
C MET A 29 -3.31 0.79 -5.24
N GLY A 30 -2.92 1.74 -6.07
CA GLY A 30 -2.35 3.02 -5.66
C GLY A 30 -3.31 3.85 -4.81
N ILE A 31 -4.54 4.04 -5.30
CA ILE A 31 -5.58 4.79 -4.60
C ILE A 31 -6.06 4.01 -3.37
N GLY A 32 -6.46 2.75 -3.55
CA GLY A 32 -7.02 1.92 -2.49
C GLY A 32 -6.06 1.72 -1.32
N LYS A 33 -4.75 1.57 -1.60
CA LYS A 33 -3.74 1.47 -0.54
C LYS A 33 -3.48 2.80 0.14
N SER A 34 -3.69 3.94 -0.52
CA SER A 34 -3.33 5.26 0.03
C SER A 34 -4.46 5.93 0.79
N PHE A 35 -5.70 5.57 0.50
CA PHE A 35 -6.88 6.17 1.09
C PHE A 35 -6.88 6.06 2.63
N ASN A 36 -7.20 7.17 3.30
CA ASN A 36 -7.21 7.31 4.77
C ASN A 36 -5.91 6.86 5.47
N GLY A 37 -4.76 7.01 4.80
CA GLY A 37 -3.48 6.54 5.35
C GLY A 37 -3.49 5.03 5.57
N ARG A 38 -4.21 4.30 4.70
CA ARG A 38 -4.38 2.84 4.71
C ARG A 38 -5.14 2.29 5.92
N GLN A 39 -5.72 3.16 6.76
CA GLN A 39 -6.47 2.80 7.96
C GLN A 39 -7.94 2.49 7.59
N VAL A 40 -8.11 1.47 6.74
CA VAL A 40 -9.40 0.97 6.26
C VAL A 40 -9.37 -0.55 6.31
N CYS A 41 -10.39 -1.18 6.90
CA CYS A 41 -10.42 -2.64 7.13
C CYS A 41 -10.28 -3.48 5.86
N ILE A 42 -10.72 -2.95 4.71
CA ILE A 42 -10.68 -3.59 3.39
C ILE A 42 -9.58 -3.03 2.47
N SER A 43 -8.66 -2.20 2.98
CA SER A 43 -7.56 -1.68 2.16
C SER A 43 -6.77 -2.85 1.55
N PRO A 44 -6.41 -2.83 0.26
CA PRO A 44 -5.55 -3.88 -0.30
C PRO A 44 -4.23 -3.88 0.48
N ASP A 45 -3.68 -5.06 0.80
CA ASP A 45 -2.46 -5.20 1.60
C ASP A 45 -1.31 -5.83 0.84
N TYR A 46 -1.63 -6.69 -0.11
CA TYR A 46 -0.67 -7.31 -0.99
C TYR A 46 -1.28 -7.47 -2.37
N VAL A 47 -0.41 -7.52 -3.36
CA VAL A 47 -0.79 -7.73 -4.75
C VAL A 47 -0.09 -8.98 -5.26
N LEU A 48 -0.84 -9.83 -5.95
CA LEU A 48 -0.32 -10.99 -6.67
C LEU A 48 -0.39 -10.67 -8.15
N VAL A 49 0.75 -10.78 -8.84
CA VAL A 49 0.90 -10.46 -10.27
C VAL A 49 1.64 -11.60 -10.97
N PRO A 50 1.51 -11.76 -12.29
CA PRO A 50 2.29 -12.73 -13.03
C PRO A 50 3.79 -12.45 -12.85
N ASN A 51 4.58 -13.50 -12.60
CA ASN A 51 5.99 -13.34 -12.22
C ASN A 51 6.80 -12.55 -13.27
N SER A 52 6.52 -12.76 -14.55
CA SER A 52 7.13 -12.05 -15.68
C SER A 52 6.90 -10.52 -15.65
N ARG A 53 5.84 -10.07 -14.98
CA ARG A 53 5.44 -8.65 -14.91
C ARG A 53 5.67 -8.03 -13.54
N ARG A 54 6.28 -8.75 -12.59
CA ARG A 54 6.51 -8.27 -11.21
C ARG A 54 7.26 -6.94 -11.18
N ASP A 55 8.41 -6.88 -11.86
CA ASP A 55 9.29 -5.71 -11.77
C ASP A 55 8.68 -4.51 -12.52
N GLU A 56 8.00 -4.76 -13.64
CA GLU A 56 7.19 -3.77 -14.35
C GLU A 56 6.10 -3.17 -13.44
N PHE A 57 5.35 -4.01 -12.74
CA PHE A 57 4.28 -3.58 -11.83
C PHE A 57 4.83 -2.71 -10.69
N VAL A 58 5.93 -3.14 -10.08
CA VAL A 58 6.59 -2.39 -8.99
C VAL A 58 7.08 -1.02 -9.47
N ALA A 59 7.66 -0.95 -10.68
CA ALA A 59 8.11 0.30 -11.26
C ALA A 59 6.93 1.26 -11.51
N GLN A 60 5.89 0.80 -12.20
CA GLN A 60 4.70 1.62 -12.50
C GLN A 60 3.98 2.07 -11.24
N LEU A 61 3.86 1.23 -10.21
CA LEU A 61 3.23 1.62 -8.95
C LEU A 61 4.06 2.65 -8.20
N SER A 62 5.39 2.54 -8.26
CA SER A 62 6.30 3.53 -7.68
C SER A 62 6.19 4.88 -8.39
N ASP A 63 6.06 4.87 -9.72
CA ASP A 63 5.84 6.05 -10.54
C ASP A 63 4.48 6.69 -10.22
N PHE A 64 3.43 5.89 -10.09
CA PHE A 64 2.10 6.32 -9.66
C PHE A 64 2.16 7.04 -8.31
N TYR A 65 2.85 6.46 -7.31
CA TYR A 65 3.00 7.12 -6.01
C TYR A 65 3.85 8.40 -6.07
N ARG A 66 4.87 8.48 -6.94
CA ARG A 66 5.60 9.73 -7.18
C ARG A 66 4.65 10.81 -7.70
N GLN A 67 3.86 10.51 -8.73
CA GLN A 67 2.88 11.45 -9.27
C GLN A 67 1.80 11.85 -8.26
N MET A 68 1.35 10.89 -7.45
CA MET A 68 0.32 11.12 -6.45
C MET A 68 0.80 12.07 -5.34
N PHE A 69 2.00 11.83 -4.79
CA PHE A 69 2.45 12.50 -3.57
C PHE A 69 3.50 13.60 -3.77
N TYR A 70 4.07 13.76 -4.97
CA TYR A 70 5.10 14.74 -5.25
C TYR A 70 4.66 15.71 -6.36
N VAL A 71 5.11 16.95 -6.28
CA VAL A 71 5.00 17.97 -7.33
C VAL A 71 6.39 18.57 -7.52
N ASP A 72 6.89 18.55 -8.76
CA ASP A 72 8.25 19.00 -9.11
C ASP A 72 9.36 18.38 -8.22
N GLY A 73 9.19 17.10 -7.86
CA GLY A 73 10.12 16.37 -7.00
C GLY A 73 9.97 16.65 -5.50
N VAL A 74 9.06 17.55 -5.10
CA VAL A 74 8.82 17.91 -3.70
C VAL A 74 7.61 17.16 -3.15
N TYR A 75 7.80 16.44 -2.04
CA TYR A 75 6.72 15.75 -1.33
C TYR A 75 5.66 16.75 -0.86
N GLN A 76 4.39 16.41 -1.05
CA GLN A 76 3.24 17.23 -0.71
C GLN A 76 2.50 16.61 0.49
N PRO A 77 2.79 17.04 1.74
CA PRO A 77 2.18 16.45 2.93
C PRO A 77 0.65 16.51 2.93
N ALA A 78 0.08 17.56 2.33
CA ALA A 78 -1.37 17.75 2.23
C ALA A 78 -2.07 16.66 1.39
N ARG A 79 -1.34 15.93 0.54
CA ARG A 79 -1.88 14.83 -0.28
C ARG A 79 -1.87 13.48 0.44
N SER A 80 -1.37 13.43 1.68
CA SER A 80 -1.23 12.18 2.45
C SER A 80 -1.91 12.31 3.81
N SER A 81 -2.70 11.31 4.19
CA SER A 81 -3.24 11.22 5.54
C SER A 81 -2.17 10.77 6.53
N ARG A 82 -2.29 11.22 7.78
CA ARG A 82 -1.38 10.82 8.86
C ARG A 82 -1.91 9.57 9.57
N ILE A 83 -1.00 8.81 10.16
CA ILE A 83 -1.36 7.73 11.09
C ILE A 83 -1.95 8.36 12.35
N ILE A 84 -3.02 7.76 12.86
CA ILE A 84 -3.88 8.38 13.88
C ILE A 84 -3.13 8.72 15.19
N ASN A 85 -2.11 7.94 15.55
CA ASN A 85 -1.33 8.14 16.77
C ASN A 85 0.07 7.54 16.68
N GLU A 86 0.90 7.92 17.66
CA GLU A 86 2.29 7.49 17.80
C GLU A 86 2.44 5.96 17.92
N ARG A 87 1.56 5.30 18.69
CA ARG A 87 1.58 3.84 18.84
C ARG A 87 1.38 3.14 17.49
N GLY A 88 0.43 3.61 16.69
CA GLY A 88 0.16 3.10 15.35
C GLY A 88 1.35 3.31 14.42
N PHE A 89 1.99 4.48 14.51
CA PHE A 89 3.19 4.80 13.75
C PHE A 89 4.36 3.87 14.10
N GLN A 90 4.68 3.72 15.39
CA GLN A 90 5.74 2.84 15.89
C GLN A 90 5.53 1.39 15.47
N ARG A 91 4.28 0.90 15.52
CA ARG A 91 3.93 -0.45 15.04
C ARG A 91 4.27 -0.62 13.57
N LEU A 92 3.95 0.35 12.71
CA LEU A 92 4.27 0.30 11.28
C LEU A 92 5.78 0.37 11.03
N GLN A 93 6.53 1.18 11.79
CA GLN A 93 7.99 1.20 11.72
C GLN A 93 8.59 -0.16 12.11
N GLY A 94 8.04 -0.82 13.13
CA GLY A 94 8.42 -2.19 13.51
C GLY A 94 8.23 -3.18 12.37
N TYR A 95 7.07 -3.17 11.70
CA TYR A 95 6.83 -4.03 10.54
C TYR A 95 7.77 -3.75 9.37
N LEU A 96 8.06 -2.48 9.08
CA LEU A 96 9.00 -2.11 8.03
C LEU A 96 10.41 -2.61 8.33
N THR A 97 10.83 -2.50 9.60
CA THR A 97 12.14 -2.96 10.06
C THR A 97 12.26 -4.47 9.98
N ASP A 98 11.28 -5.22 10.49
CA ASP A 98 11.25 -6.69 10.42
C ASP A 98 11.25 -7.18 8.96
N ALA A 99 10.47 -6.56 8.08
CA ALA A 99 10.43 -6.92 6.66
C ALA A 99 11.78 -6.72 5.98
N LYS A 100 12.46 -5.59 6.22
CA LYS A 100 13.81 -5.33 5.69
C LYS A 100 14.82 -6.34 6.23
N ALA A 101 14.78 -6.65 7.52
CA ALA A 101 15.67 -7.65 8.14
C ALA A 101 15.48 -9.06 7.53
N ARG A 102 14.26 -9.36 7.06
CA ARG A 102 13.94 -10.60 6.33
C ARG A 102 14.22 -10.55 4.83
N GLY A 103 14.83 -9.46 4.33
CA GLY A 103 15.26 -9.34 2.93
C GLY A 103 14.26 -8.66 1.99
N ALA A 104 13.16 -8.09 2.50
CA ALA A 104 12.24 -7.32 1.66
C ALA A 104 12.91 -6.04 1.13
N LYS A 105 12.66 -5.72 -0.15
CA LYS A 105 13.17 -4.51 -0.80
C LYS A 105 12.14 -3.39 -0.73
N VAL A 106 12.57 -2.19 -0.34
CA VAL A 106 11.73 -0.99 -0.39
C VAL A 106 11.88 -0.34 -1.76
N ALA A 107 10.83 -0.42 -2.58
CA ALA A 107 10.82 0.17 -3.92
C ALA A 107 10.43 1.65 -3.94
N PHE A 108 9.60 2.09 -2.99
CA PHE A 108 9.10 3.46 -2.91
C PHE A 108 8.91 3.91 -1.46
N GLY A 109 9.08 5.21 -1.23
CA GLY A 109 9.01 5.84 0.09
C GLY A 109 10.31 5.64 0.88
N ARG A 110 10.58 6.56 1.80
CA ARG A 110 11.63 6.38 2.81
C ARG A 110 10.95 6.00 4.13
N GLY A 111 11.58 5.09 4.87
CA GLY A 111 11.33 5.02 6.31
C GLY A 111 11.76 6.35 6.92
N TYR A 112 11.04 6.79 7.95
CA TYR A 112 11.41 7.97 8.71
C TYR A 112 12.73 7.72 9.44
#